data_AF-A0A1B9PDP7-F1
#
_entry.id   AF-A0A1B9PDP7-F1
#
_cell.length_a   1.000
_cell.length_b   1.000
_cell.length_c   1.000
_cell.angle_alpha   90.00
_cell.angle_beta   90.00
_cell.angle_gamma   90.00
#
_symmetry.space_group_name_H-M   'P 1'
#
loop_
_entity.id
_entity.type
_entity.pdbx_description
1 polymer ?
#
loop_
_entity_poly.entity_id
_entity_poly.type
_entity_poly.pdbx_seq_one_letter_code
_entity_poly.pdbx_strand_id
1 'polypeptide(L)'
;MIHTIQETVFTYSQPLFEDWKKGANTWLPSEVSVPIEIDAQRDEYFGSYFALSQYMKKGWLGTPFYALGNREVDNPMYTEGRILLAQYINPNKLSLFKGLRTGLTSGEPDLFLYRPDGAILFVVVKKENEYLSDAELICLSNIKSVLECEVEVAYLAEEDCNYVPKSYDIKVVQFPNPLGV
;
A
#
# COMPACT_ATOMS: atom_id res chain seq x y z
N MET A 1 -6.71 15.85 -14.76
CA MET A 1 -5.58 16.56 -14.13
C MET A 1 -4.40 15.60 -14.06
N ILE A 2 -3.16 16.06 -14.28
CA ILE A 2 -1.99 15.22 -14.02
C ILE A 2 -1.60 15.40 -12.55
N HIS A 3 -1.33 14.29 -11.87
CA HIS A 3 -0.77 14.28 -10.54
C HIS A 3 0.56 13.53 -10.57
N THR A 4 1.61 14.17 -10.08
CA THR A 4 2.96 13.62 -10.02
C THR A 4 3.21 13.07 -8.62
N ILE A 5 3.55 11.79 -8.55
CA ILE A 5 3.96 11.11 -7.33
C ILE A 5 5.49 11.04 -7.34
N GLN A 6 6.13 11.61 -6.32
CA GLN A 6 7.56 11.46 -6.08
C GLN A 6 7.79 10.33 -5.08
N GLU A 7 8.76 9.44 -5.34
CA GLU A 7 9.09 8.37 -4.41
C GLU A 7 9.58 8.90 -3.06
N THR A 8 9.05 8.34 -1.98
CA THR A 8 9.64 8.47 -0.65
C THR A 8 10.65 7.35 -0.46
N VAL A 9 11.91 7.70 -0.19
CA VAL A 9 12.97 6.71 0.01
C VAL A 9 13.12 6.37 1.49
N PHE A 10 13.11 5.08 1.79
CA PHE A 10 13.50 4.55 3.09
C PHE A 10 14.74 3.67 2.93
N THR A 11 15.71 3.85 3.83
CA THR A 11 16.95 3.07 3.84
C THR A 11 16.86 1.95 4.86
N TYR A 12 17.30 0.74 4.49
CA TYR A 12 17.40 -0.41 5.39
C TYR A 12 18.79 -1.04 5.34
N SER A 13 19.21 -1.65 6.45
CA SER A 13 20.48 -2.38 6.50
C SER A 13 20.31 -3.82 6.03
N GLN A 14 21.30 -4.37 5.34
CA GLN A 14 21.28 -5.77 4.92
C GLN A 14 21.14 -6.77 6.08
N PRO A 15 21.78 -6.56 7.25
CA PRO A 15 21.55 -7.41 8.43
C PRO A 15 20.08 -7.45 8.86
N LEU A 16 19.35 -6.33 8.80
CA LEU A 16 17.93 -6.28 9.14
C LEU A 16 17.10 -7.20 8.23
N PHE A 17 17.38 -7.16 6.92
CA PHE A 17 16.70 -8.01 5.94
C PHE A 17 16.99 -9.50 6.17
N GLU A 18 18.25 -9.86 6.42
CA GLU A 18 18.63 -11.25 6.70
C GLU A 18 18.08 -11.77 8.03
N ASP A 19 17.96 -10.92 9.05
CA ASP A 19 17.35 -11.29 10.32
C ASP A 19 15.84 -11.48 10.19
N TRP A 20 15.18 -10.63 9.40
CA TRP A 20 13.76 -10.79 9.06
C TRP A 20 13.48 -12.14 8.40
N LYS A 21 14.30 -12.55 7.43
CA LYS A 21 14.19 -13.87 6.76
C LYS A 21 14.32 -15.04 7.75
N LYS A 22 15.01 -14.85 8.87
CA LYS A 22 15.18 -15.88 9.93
C LYS A 22 14.08 -15.84 10.99
N GLY A 23 13.09 -14.96 10.86
CA GLY A 23 11.99 -14.86 11.80
C GLY A 23 12.02 -13.63 12.71
N ALA A 24 13.12 -12.87 12.73
CA ALA A 24 13.26 -11.75 13.66
C ALA A 24 12.39 -10.55 13.26
N ASN A 25 11.56 -10.09 14.18
CA ASN A 25 10.61 -9.00 13.98
C ASN A 25 10.59 -8.00 15.14
N THR A 26 11.63 -8.00 15.99
CA THR A 26 11.75 -7.12 17.17
C THR A 26 11.84 -5.63 16.84
N TRP A 27 12.13 -5.30 15.58
CA TRP A 27 12.15 -3.94 15.06
C TRP A 27 10.76 -3.42 14.64
N LEU A 28 9.77 -4.31 14.53
CA LEU A 28 8.38 -3.90 14.30
C LEU A 28 7.79 -3.32 15.59
N PRO A 29 6.90 -2.30 15.48
CA PRO A 29 6.08 -1.88 16.61
C PRO A 29 5.29 -3.04 17.19
N SER A 30 5.07 -3.05 18.51
CA SER A 30 4.39 -4.13 19.23
C SER A 30 2.94 -4.36 18.79
N GLU A 31 2.33 -3.34 18.18
CA GLU A 31 0.97 -3.37 17.65
C GLU A 31 0.88 -4.12 16.31
N VAL A 32 2.01 -4.36 15.64
CA VAL A 32 2.05 -5.05 14.35
C VAL A 32 2.14 -6.55 14.58
N SER A 33 1.09 -7.26 14.19
CA SER A 33 1.11 -8.72 14.13
C SER A 33 1.73 -9.20 12.82
N VAL A 34 2.55 -10.24 12.89
CA VAL A 34 3.09 -10.96 11.73
C VAL A 34 2.43 -12.33 11.68
N PRO A 35 1.55 -12.62 10.70
CA PRO A 35 0.90 -13.92 10.58
C PRO A 35 1.91 -15.04 10.36
N ILE A 36 1.64 -16.24 10.91
CA ILE A 36 2.53 -17.40 10.73
C ILE A 36 2.52 -17.89 9.27
N GLU A 37 1.45 -17.60 8.55
CA GLU A 37 1.23 -17.95 7.15
C GLU A 37 2.30 -17.38 6.21
N ILE A 38 2.97 -16.28 6.60
CA ILE A 38 4.02 -15.68 5.78
C ILE A 38 5.43 -16.21 6.11
N ASP A 39 5.59 -17.12 7.07
CA ASP A 39 6.92 -17.57 7.51
C ASP A 39 7.75 -18.16 6.36
N ALA A 40 7.11 -18.85 5.41
CA ALA A 40 7.77 -19.42 4.24
C ALA A 40 8.12 -18.39 3.15
N GLN A 41 7.56 -17.17 3.21
CA GLN A 41 7.65 -16.13 2.18
C GLN A 41 8.12 -14.79 2.76
N ARG A 42 8.85 -14.81 3.88
CA ARG A 42 9.23 -13.57 4.58
C ARG A 42 10.02 -12.62 3.69
N ASP A 43 10.89 -13.13 2.82
CA ASP A 43 11.60 -12.30 1.85
C ASP A 43 10.66 -11.46 0.97
N GLU A 44 9.55 -12.03 0.50
CA GLU A 44 8.52 -11.34 -0.27
C GLU A 44 7.83 -10.23 0.54
N TYR A 45 7.57 -10.46 1.82
CA TYR A 45 6.85 -9.52 2.69
C TYR A 45 7.74 -8.49 3.39
N PHE A 46 9.06 -8.60 3.31
CA PHE A 46 9.96 -7.66 3.98
C PHE A 46 9.63 -6.21 3.62
N GLY A 47 9.41 -5.93 2.33
CA GLY A 47 9.18 -4.58 1.85
C GLY A 47 7.96 -3.93 2.49
N SER A 48 6.83 -4.62 2.49
CA SER A 48 5.58 -4.11 3.06
C SER A 48 5.69 -3.88 4.56
N TYR A 49 6.29 -4.79 5.32
CA TYR A 49 6.47 -4.62 6.77
C TYR A 49 7.47 -3.53 7.12
N PHE A 50 8.58 -3.45 6.38
CA PHE A 50 9.56 -2.42 6.61
C PHE A 50 8.96 -1.04 6.33
N ALA A 51 8.31 -0.86 5.18
CA ALA A 51 7.61 0.38 4.85
C ALA A 51 6.53 0.73 5.89
N LEU A 52 5.68 -0.24 6.28
CA LEU A 52 4.66 -0.05 7.32
C LEU A 52 5.27 0.50 8.61
N SER A 53 6.38 -0.09 9.08
CA SER A 53 7.06 0.38 10.29
C SER A 53 7.55 1.84 10.18
N GLN A 54 7.99 2.27 9.00
CA GLN A 54 8.42 3.66 8.77
C GLN A 54 7.24 4.63 8.76
N TYR A 55 6.11 4.23 8.18
CA TYR A 55 4.88 5.03 8.23
C TYR A 55 4.29 5.11 9.63
N MET A 56 4.38 4.04 10.43
CA MET A 56 3.95 4.06 11.83
C MET A 56 4.74 5.05 12.69
N LYS A 57 6.05 5.19 12.46
CA LYS A 57 6.86 6.25 13.10
C LYS A 57 6.38 7.66 12.74
N LYS A 58 5.68 7.82 11.61
CA LYS A 58 5.07 9.07 11.15
C LYS A 58 3.60 9.21 11.58
N GLY A 59 3.11 8.32 12.44
CA GLY A 59 1.76 8.38 13.00
C GLY A 59 0.67 7.71 12.17
N TRP A 60 1.02 6.97 11.11
CA TRP A 60 0.07 6.14 10.37
C TRP A 60 -0.19 4.81 11.06
N LEU A 61 -1.37 4.25 10.86
CA LEU A 61 -1.71 2.87 11.19
C LEU A 61 -2.11 2.15 9.90
N GLY A 62 -2.06 0.83 9.84
CA GLY A 62 -2.45 0.13 8.62
C GLY A 62 -2.06 -1.33 8.57
N THR A 63 -2.21 -1.92 7.39
CA THR A 63 -1.97 -3.34 7.14
C THR A 63 -1.52 -3.58 5.70
N PRO A 64 -0.63 -4.58 5.45
CA PRO A 64 -0.37 -5.08 4.11
C PRO A 64 -1.47 -6.02 3.60
N PHE A 65 -2.34 -6.53 4.47
CA PHE A 65 -3.37 -7.50 4.13
C PHE A 65 -4.73 -6.83 3.98
N TYR A 66 -4.95 -6.22 2.82
CA TYR A 66 -6.21 -5.62 2.44
C TYR A 66 -6.50 -5.94 0.96
N ALA A 67 -7.77 -5.83 0.56
CA ALA A 67 -8.14 -6.03 -0.83
C ALA A 67 -9.26 -5.06 -1.20
N LEU A 68 -9.01 -4.22 -2.21
CA LEU A 68 -10.02 -3.31 -2.73
C LEU A 68 -11.04 -4.06 -3.61
N GLY A 69 -10.60 -5.14 -4.25
CA GLY A 69 -11.45 -6.07 -4.99
C GLY A 69 -11.85 -7.34 -4.22
N ASN A 70 -12.19 -8.37 -5.00
CA ASN A 70 -12.57 -9.70 -4.50
C ASN A 70 -11.40 -10.69 -4.57
N ARG A 71 -10.16 -10.20 -4.43
CA ARG A 71 -8.97 -11.05 -4.27
C ARG A 71 -8.96 -11.63 -2.86
N GLU A 72 -8.44 -12.85 -2.63
CA GLU A 72 -8.25 -13.41 -1.28
C GLU A 72 -9.51 -13.39 -0.39
N VAL A 73 -10.68 -13.79 -0.92
CA VAL A 73 -11.96 -13.69 -0.18
C VAL A 73 -11.98 -14.57 1.06
N ASP A 74 -11.45 -15.79 0.93
CA ASP A 74 -11.46 -16.81 2.00
C ASP A 74 -10.17 -16.81 2.83
N ASN A 75 -9.26 -15.86 2.60
CA ASN A 75 -7.99 -15.75 3.30
C ASN A 75 -8.17 -14.94 4.60
N PRO A 76 -8.03 -15.55 5.79
CA PRO A 76 -8.30 -14.88 7.04
C PRO A 76 -7.39 -13.67 7.29
N MET A 77 -6.17 -13.64 6.73
CA MET A 77 -5.25 -12.51 6.87
C MET A 77 -5.84 -11.18 6.38
N TYR A 78 -6.73 -11.24 5.38
CA TYR A 78 -7.33 -10.06 4.76
C TYR A 78 -8.58 -9.56 5.48
N THR A 79 -9.06 -10.29 6.51
CA THR A 79 -10.31 -9.97 7.21
C THR A 79 -10.25 -8.59 7.86
N GLU A 80 -9.17 -8.30 8.58
CA GLU A 80 -8.99 -7.03 9.27
C GLU A 80 -8.90 -5.86 8.28
N GLY A 81 -8.12 -6.00 7.21
CA GLY A 81 -8.04 -4.99 6.15
C GLY A 81 -9.39 -4.70 5.52
N ARG A 82 -10.24 -5.71 5.29
CA ARG A 82 -11.60 -5.49 4.79
C ARG A 82 -12.48 -4.71 5.76
N ILE A 83 -12.39 -5.01 7.05
CA ILE A 83 -13.12 -4.28 8.09
C ILE A 83 -12.68 -2.81 8.09
N LEU A 84 -11.37 -2.56 8.03
CA LEU A 84 -10.82 -1.21 7.98
C LEU A 84 -11.26 -0.44 6.72
N LEU A 85 -11.22 -1.07 5.54
CA LEU A 85 -11.72 -0.46 4.32
C LEU A 85 -13.20 -0.08 4.43
N ALA A 86 -14.03 -0.96 5.00
CA ALA A 86 -15.45 -0.69 5.20
C ALA A 86 -15.70 0.44 6.22
N GLN A 87 -14.81 0.64 7.19
CA GLN A 87 -14.88 1.70 8.17
C GLN A 87 -14.50 3.07 7.59
N TYR A 88 -13.44 3.13 6.77
CA TYR A 88 -12.85 4.38 6.33
C TYR A 88 -13.27 4.80 4.91
N ILE A 89 -13.68 3.87 4.05
CA ILE A 89 -14.01 4.15 2.65
C ILE A 89 -15.52 4.16 2.44
N ASN A 90 -16.01 5.19 1.74
CA ASN A 90 -17.41 5.26 1.36
C ASN A 90 -17.80 4.03 0.50
N PRO A 91 -18.85 3.27 0.88
CA PRO A 91 -19.19 2.03 0.21
C PRO A 91 -19.62 2.22 -1.25
N ASN A 92 -20.21 3.37 -1.61
CA ASN A 92 -20.59 3.68 -2.99
C ASN A 92 -19.34 3.91 -3.86
N LYS A 93 -18.35 4.64 -3.34
CA LYS A 93 -17.07 4.86 -4.02
C LYS A 93 -16.29 3.55 -4.18
N LEU A 94 -16.27 2.71 -3.14
CA LEU A 94 -15.63 1.40 -3.21
C LEU A 94 -16.33 0.48 -4.23
N SER A 95 -17.67 0.51 -4.28
CA SER A 95 -18.44 -0.26 -5.27
C SER A 95 -18.16 0.21 -6.71
N LEU A 96 -18.10 1.54 -6.93
CA LEU A 96 -17.72 2.12 -8.22
C LEU A 96 -16.28 1.72 -8.62
N PHE A 97 -15.33 1.80 -7.68
CA PHE A 97 -13.95 1.38 -7.90
C PHE A 97 -13.85 -0.09 -8.30
N LYS A 98 -14.58 -0.98 -7.60
CA LYS A 98 -14.68 -2.41 -7.95
C LYS A 98 -15.26 -2.61 -9.34
N GLY A 99 -16.32 -1.87 -9.70
CA GLY A 99 -16.91 -1.90 -11.03
C GLY A 99 -15.90 -1.54 -12.13
N LEU A 100 -15.16 -0.44 -11.95
CA LEU A 100 -14.12 0.02 -12.88
C LEU A 100 -12.95 -0.95 -13.02
N ARG A 101 -12.68 -1.75 -11.98
CA ARG A 101 -11.59 -2.74 -11.96
C ARG A 101 -12.07 -4.18 -12.12
N THR A 102 -13.29 -4.39 -12.62
CA THR A 102 -13.82 -5.73 -12.88
C THR A 102 -12.88 -6.48 -13.82
N GLY A 103 -12.40 -7.66 -13.40
CA GLY A 103 -11.45 -8.48 -14.17
C GLY A 103 -9.98 -8.06 -14.05
N LEU A 104 -9.67 -6.98 -13.32
CA LEU A 104 -8.30 -6.53 -13.04
C LEU A 104 -7.91 -6.89 -11.61
N THR A 105 -7.12 -7.95 -11.45
CA THR A 105 -6.71 -8.46 -10.14
C THR A 105 -5.29 -8.06 -9.71
N SER A 106 -4.56 -7.34 -10.56
CA SER A 106 -3.17 -6.93 -10.33
C SER A 106 -3.01 -5.42 -10.12
N GLY A 107 -1.89 -5.04 -9.50
CA GLY A 107 -1.50 -3.64 -9.27
C GLY A 107 -2.21 -2.95 -8.11
N GLU A 108 -2.88 -3.69 -7.22
CA GLU A 108 -3.28 -3.14 -5.93
C GLU A 108 -2.02 -2.76 -5.12
N PRO A 109 -2.00 -1.58 -4.45
CA PRO A 109 -0.86 -1.17 -3.65
C PRO A 109 -0.54 -2.13 -2.50
N ASP A 110 0.68 -2.12 -2.00
CA ASP A 110 1.11 -3.05 -0.96
C ASP A 110 0.59 -2.71 0.43
N LEU A 111 0.28 -1.42 0.69
CA LEU A 111 -0.19 -0.97 2.00
C LEU A 111 -1.48 -0.17 1.90
N PHE A 112 -2.39 -0.45 2.83
CA PHE A 112 -3.49 0.43 3.20
C PHE A 112 -3.18 1.06 4.55
N LEU A 113 -3.10 2.39 4.57
CA LEU A 113 -2.77 3.18 5.75
C LEU A 113 -3.89 4.18 6.06
N TYR A 114 -4.09 4.43 7.34
CA TYR A 114 -5.06 5.40 7.84
C TYR A 114 -4.53 6.14 9.07
N ARG A 115 -5.15 7.27 9.39
CA ARG A 115 -4.94 8.00 10.65
C ARG A 115 -6.27 8.24 11.35
N PRO A 116 -6.28 8.40 12.69
CA PRO A 116 -7.51 8.69 13.45
C PRO A 116 -8.23 10.00 13.03
N ASP A 117 -7.53 10.91 12.35
CA ASP A 117 -8.10 12.13 11.78
C ASP A 117 -8.92 11.89 10.50
N GLY A 118 -9.01 10.63 10.04
CA GLY A 118 -9.74 10.22 8.84
C GLY A 118 -8.92 10.25 7.56
N ALA A 119 -7.63 10.62 7.61
CA ALA A 119 -6.78 10.55 6.43
C ALA A 119 -6.51 9.09 6.02
N ILE A 120 -6.50 8.84 4.71
CA ILE A 120 -6.27 7.52 4.10
C ILE A 120 -5.16 7.65 3.06
N LEU A 121 -4.24 6.68 3.08
CA LEU A 121 -3.11 6.61 2.16
C LEU A 121 -2.93 5.18 1.66
N PHE A 122 -2.74 5.03 0.36
CA PHE A 122 -2.33 3.76 -0.26
C PHE A 122 -0.90 3.86 -0.77
N VAL A 123 -0.07 2.86 -0.49
CA VAL A 123 1.36 2.90 -0.84
C VAL A 123 1.75 1.70 -1.65
N VAL A 124 2.37 1.92 -2.82
CA VAL A 124 3.12 0.88 -3.54
C VAL A 124 4.55 0.89 -3.02
N VAL A 125 5.07 -0.27 -2.65
CA VAL A 125 6.44 -0.45 -2.16
C VAL A 125 7.29 -1.03 -3.29
N LYS A 126 8.45 -0.44 -3.54
CA LYS A 126 9.41 -0.88 -4.55
C LYS A 126 10.79 -1.07 -3.94
N LYS A 127 11.56 -1.98 -4.51
CA LYS A 127 12.98 -2.20 -4.16
C LYS A 127 13.78 -2.59 -5.39
N GLU A 128 15.10 -2.80 -5.26
CA GLU A 128 15.92 -3.47 -6.30
C GLU A 128 15.80 -2.87 -7.72
N ASN A 129 15.69 -1.54 -7.83
CA ASN A 129 15.48 -0.79 -9.08
C ASN A 129 14.17 -1.08 -9.82
N GLU A 130 13.19 -1.71 -9.17
CA GLU A 130 11.85 -1.91 -9.72
C GLU A 130 11.20 -0.59 -10.15
N TYR A 131 10.26 -0.69 -11.08
CA TYR A 131 9.43 0.40 -11.56
C TYR A 131 7.97 0.08 -11.29
N LEU A 132 7.13 1.12 -11.20
CA LEU A 132 5.69 0.90 -11.26
C LEU A 132 5.33 0.30 -12.62
N SER A 133 4.57 -0.80 -12.58
CA SER A 133 3.91 -1.37 -13.74
C SER A 133 2.71 -0.52 -14.17
N ASP A 134 2.28 -0.69 -15.43
CA ASP A 134 1.07 -0.04 -15.93
C ASP A 134 -0.16 -0.35 -15.07
N ALA A 135 -0.27 -1.58 -14.56
CA ALA A 135 -1.38 -1.99 -13.71
C ALA A 135 -1.41 -1.22 -12.38
N GLU A 136 -0.25 -0.96 -11.78
CA GLU A 136 -0.11 -0.16 -10.55
C GLU A 136 -0.40 1.31 -10.82
N LEU A 137 0.14 1.88 -11.91
CA LEU A 137 -0.14 3.27 -12.30
C LEU A 137 -1.65 3.50 -12.53
N ILE A 138 -2.31 2.57 -13.22
CA ILE A 138 -3.76 2.59 -13.42
C ILE A 138 -4.51 2.46 -12.09
N CYS A 139 -4.04 1.60 -11.18
CA CYS A 139 -4.66 1.45 -9.87
C CYS A 139 -4.56 2.71 -9.01
N LEU A 140 -3.37 3.31 -8.90
CA LEU A 140 -3.14 4.57 -8.18
C LEU A 140 -3.97 5.71 -8.75
N SER A 141 -4.05 5.78 -10.09
CA SER A 141 -4.94 6.68 -10.81
C SER A 141 -6.41 6.51 -10.41
N ASN A 142 -6.90 5.27 -10.37
CA ASN A 142 -8.28 4.96 -9.99
C ASN A 142 -8.54 5.24 -8.50
N ILE A 143 -7.59 4.94 -7.61
CA ILE A 143 -7.70 5.23 -6.17
C ILE A 143 -7.85 6.74 -5.98
N LYS A 144 -6.94 7.53 -6.56
CA LYS A 144 -6.98 8.99 -6.42
C LYS A 144 -8.22 9.63 -7.06
N SER A 145 -8.71 9.07 -8.16
CA SER A 145 -9.88 9.60 -8.90
C SER A 145 -11.22 9.21 -8.29
N VAL A 146 -11.37 7.96 -7.85
CA VAL A 146 -12.68 7.38 -7.46
C VAL A 146 -12.84 7.37 -5.94
N LEU A 147 -11.80 6.92 -5.23
CA LEU A 147 -11.81 6.87 -3.78
C LEU A 147 -11.44 8.22 -3.16
N GLU A 148 -10.84 9.11 -3.95
CA GLU A 148 -10.35 10.43 -3.51
C GLU A 148 -9.37 10.31 -2.32
N CYS A 149 -8.61 9.22 -2.30
CA CYS A 149 -7.60 8.95 -1.27
C CYS A 149 -6.20 9.36 -1.75
N GLU A 150 -5.29 9.59 -0.80
CA GLU A 150 -3.90 9.83 -1.13
C GLU A 150 -3.18 8.55 -1.55
N VAL A 151 -2.16 8.73 -2.38
CA VAL A 151 -1.36 7.65 -2.95
C VAL A 151 0.11 8.02 -2.92
N GLU A 152 0.97 7.07 -2.56
CA GLU A 152 2.42 7.26 -2.54
C GLU A 152 3.15 6.03 -3.12
N VAL A 153 4.42 6.24 -3.45
CA VAL A 153 5.37 5.17 -3.74
C VAL A 153 6.48 5.25 -2.70
N ALA A 154 6.71 4.15 -1.98
CA ALA A 154 7.83 4.00 -1.08
C ALA A 154 8.92 3.17 -1.76
N TYR A 155 10.10 3.73 -1.96
CA TYR A 155 11.25 2.98 -2.46
C TYR A 155 12.16 2.58 -1.30
N LEU A 156 12.53 1.31 -1.25
CA LEU A 156 13.44 0.76 -0.26
C LEU A 156 14.83 0.65 -0.86
N ALA A 157 15.76 1.44 -0.31
CA ALA A 157 17.17 1.39 -0.66
C ALA A 157 17.95 0.66 0.43
N GLU A 158 18.86 -0.23 0.05
CA GLU A 158 19.87 -0.73 0.99
C GLU A 158 20.78 0.44 1.42
N GLU A 159 21.29 0.39 2.65
CA GLU A 159 22.33 1.32 3.11
C GLU A 159 23.50 1.37 2.11
N ASP A 160 24.15 2.54 2.01
CA ASP A 160 25.24 2.82 1.07
C ASP A 160 24.89 2.77 -0.43
N CYS A 161 23.63 2.46 -0.81
CA CYS A 161 23.16 2.65 -2.17
C CYS A 161 22.77 4.11 -2.44
N ASN A 162 23.50 4.76 -3.35
CA ASN A 162 23.15 6.08 -3.88
C ASN A 162 21.97 5.98 -4.84
N TYR A 163 20.76 5.90 -4.30
CA TYR A 163 19.52 5.89 -5.08
C TYR A 163 18.98 7.30 -5.34
N VAL A 164 18.48 7.54 -6.55
CA VAL A 164 17.80 8.79 -6.91
C VAL A 164 16.30 8.50 -7.04
N PRO A 165 15.45 9.15 -6.21
CA PRO A 165 14.01 8.95 -6.26
C PRO A 165 13.42 9.22 -7.65
N LYS A 166 12.58 8.31 -8.14
CA LYS A 166 11.84 8.49 -9.38
C LYS A 166 10.58 9.31 -9.15
N SER A 167 9.98 9.77 -10.25
CA SER A 167 8.68 10.43 -10.25
C SER A 167 7.79 9.78 -11.29
N TYR A 168 6.50 9.67 -10.97
CA TYR A 168 5.50 9.02 -11.81
C TYR A 168 4.30 9.93 -11.98
N ASP A 169 3.87 10.11 -13.23
CA ASP A 169 2.66 10.86 -13.54
C ASP A 169 1.46 9.93 -13.68
N ILE A 170 0.40 10.22 -12.94
CA ILE A 170 -0.90 9.55 -13.06
C ILE A 170 -1.98 10.52 -13.51
N LYS A 171 -2.98 10.01 -14.23
CA LYS A 171 -4.11 10.79 -14.75
C LYS A 171 -5.27 10.78 -13.78
N VAL A 172 -5.47 11.87 -13.04
CA VAL A 172 -6.62 11.99 -12.14
C VAL A 172 -7.83 12.54 -12.89
N VAL A 173 -8.94 11.82 -12.82
CA VAL A 173 -10.24 12.22 -13.36
C VAL A 173 -11.14 12.60 -12.21
N GLN A 174 -11.75 13.78 -12.27
CA GLN A 174 -12.81 14.12 -11.33
C GLN A 174 -14.10 13.49 -11.84
N PHE A 175 -14.66 12.59 -11.04
CA PHE A 175 -16.01 12.12 -11.28
C PHE A 175 -16.98 13.18 -10.78
N PRO A 176 -18.02 13.53 -11.57
CA PRO A 176 -19.10 14.34 -11.03
C PRO A 176 -19.63 13.62 -9.79
N ASN A 177 -19.75 14.33 -8.68
CA ASN A 177 -20.35 13.77 -7.48
C ASN A 177 -21.69 13.15 -7.90
N PRO A 178 -21.89 11.83 -7.81
CA PRO A 178 -23.12 11.19 -8.27
C PRO A 178 -24.34 11.61 -7.44
N LEU A 179 -24.12 12.42 -6.40
CA LEU A 179 -25.13 13.08 -5.62
C LEU A 179 -24.87 14.59 -5.72
N GLY A 180 -25.65 15.27 -6.56
CA GLY A 180 -25.91 16.69 -6.36
C GLY A 180 -26.76 16.85 -5.11
N VAL A 181 -26.16 16.68 -3.93
CA VAL A 181 -26.69 17.08 -2.61
C VAL A 181 -25.53 17.37 -1.68
#